data_AF-A0A0F9FR99-F1
#
_entry.id   AF-A0A0F9FR99-F1
#
_cell.length_a   1.000
_cell.length_b   1.000
_cell.length_c   1.000
_cell.angle_alpha   90.00
_cell.angle_beta   90.00
_cell.angle_gamma   90.00
#
_symmetry.space_group_name_H-M   'P 1'
#
loop_
_entity.id
_entity.type
_entity.pdbx_description
1 polymer ?
#
loop_
_entity_poly.entity_id
_entity_poly.type
_entity_poly.pdbx_seq_one_letter_code
_entity_poly.pdbx_strand_id
1 'polypeptide(L)' 'MKVLVPVKRVIDYNVKVRVKADQTGVDLANVKMSMNPFDEIAVEEAIRLKKVSPMR' A
#
# COMPACT_ATOMS: atom_id res chain seq x y z
N MET A 1 5.14 22.47 -7.52
CA MET A 1 4.73 21.89 -6.21
C MET A 1 5.41 20.54 -6.04
N LYS A 2 5.83 20.16 -4.82
CA LYS A 2 6.34 18.82 -4.51
C LYS A 2 5.47 18.20 -3.41
N VAL A 3 4.98 16.99 -3.64
CA VAL A 3 4.16 16.21 -2.69
C VAL A 3 4.89 14.91 -2.41
N LEU A 4 5.03 14.56 -1.13
CA LEU A 4 5.56 13.28 -0.68
C LEU A 4 4.38 12.40 -0.26
N VAL A 5 4.26 11.21 -0.85
CA VAL A 5 3.21 10.23 -0.53
C VAL A 5 3.85 8.98 0.06
N PRO A 6 3.66 8.68 1.36
CA PRO A 6 4.11 7.42 1.93
C PRO A 6 3.24 6.27 1.41
N VAL A 7 3.87 5.12 1.15
CA VAL A 7 3.19 3.89 0.76
C VAL A 7 3.73 2.73 1.60
N LYS A 8 2.87 1.76 1.91
CA LYS A 8 3.21 0.58 2.70
C LYS A 8 2.85 -0.70 1.94
N ARG A 9 3.81 -1.62 1.91
CA ARG A 9 3.58 -2.98 1.43
C ARG A 9 2.92 -3.82 2.52
N VAL A 10 1.78 -4.42 2.22
CA VAL A 10 0.96 -5.22 3.16
C VAL A 10 0.50 -6.53 2.49
N ILE A 11 -0.12 -7.42 3.26
CA ILE A 11 -0.80 -8.61 2.70
C ILE A 11 -1.93 -8.14 1.80
N ASP A 12 -2.08 -8.77 0.63
CA ASP A 12 -3.17 -8.46 -0.30
C ASP A 12 -4.52 -8.61 0.40
N TYR A 13 -5.41 -7.65 0.20
CA TYR A 13 -6.68 -7.58 0.93
C TYR A 13 -7.62 -8.78 0.65
N ASN A 14 -7.40 -9.52 -0.44
CA ASN A 14 -8.14 -10.74 -0.76
C ASN A 14 -7.56 -11.99 -0.07
N VAL A 15 -6.37 -11.90 0.54
CA VAL A 15 -5.72 -13.03 1.21
C VAL A 15 -6.24 -13.14 2.65
N LYS A 16 -6.77 -14.32 3.00
CA LYS A 16 -7.13 -14.63 4.38
C LYS A 16 -5.87 -14.82 5.23
N VAL A 17 -5.69 -13.94 6.21
CA VAL A 17 -4.57 -13.95 7.16
C VAL A 17 -4.56 -15.23 8.00
N ARG A 18 -3.38 -15.78 8.23
CA ARG A 18 -3.14 -16.92 9.13
C ARG A 18 -2.17 -16.53 10.24
N VAL A 19 -2.40 -17.02 11.45
CA VAL A 19 -1.50 -16.82 12.59
C VAL A 19 -0.50 -17.97 12.64
N LYS A 20 0.75 -17.69 13.00
CA LYS A 20 1.77 -18.72 13.23
C LYS A 20 1.37 -19.64 14.38
N ALA A 21 1.81 -20.90 14.33
CA ALA A 21 1.51 -21.88 15.38
C ALA A 21 2.04 -21.48 16.76
N ASP A 22 3.13 -20.72 16.80
CA ASP A 22 3.76 -20.20 18.02
C ASP A 22 3.09 -18.92 18.58
N GLN A 23 2.03 -18.42 17.93
CA GLN A 23 1.30 -17.20 18.31
C GLN A 23 2.13 -15.91 18.33
N THR A 24 3.33 -15.89 17.73
CA THR A 24 4.20 -14.71 17.73
C THR A 24 3.83 -13.67 16.66
N GLY A 25 2.92 -14.00 15.74
CA GLY A 25 2.46 -13.09 14.70
C GLY A 25 1.77 -13.78 13.52
N VAL A 26 1.71 -13.05 12.41
CA VAL A 26 1.10 -13.50 11.16
C VAL A 26 2.11 -14.30 10.32
N ASP A 27 1.63 -15.35 9.67
CA ASP A 27 2.42 -16.08 8.68
C ASP A 27 2.47 -15.31 7.36
N LEU A 28 3.67 -14.87 6.99
CA LEU A 28 3.95 -14.13 5.77
C LEU A 28 4.59 -15.02 4.68
N ALA A 29 4.78 -16.32 4.94
CA ALA A 29 5.34 -17.22 3.96
C ALA A 29 4.33 -17.47 2.82
N ASN A 30 4.79 -17.36 1.57
CA ASN A 30 3.99 -17.66 0.37
C ASN A 30 2.66 -16.90 0.25
N VAL A 31 2.49 -15.77 0.95
CA VAL A 31 1.31 -14.91 0.80
C VAL A 31 1.55 -13.83 -0.24
N LYS A 32 0.51 -13.50 -1.02
CA LYS A 32 0.54 -12.37 -1.93
C LYS A 32 0.60 -11.07 -1.13
N MET A 33 1.53 -10.20 -1.49
CA MET A 33 1.70 -8.87 -0.90
C MET A 33 1.34 -7.82 -1.95
N SER A 34 0.72 -6.72 -1.52
CA SER A 34 0.31 -5.60 -2.38
C SER A 34 0.62 -4.25 -1.72
N MET A 35 0.42 -3.17 -2.47
CA MET A 35 0.29 -1.84 -1.85
C MET A 35 -0.95 -1.86 -0.94
N ASN A 36 -0.88 -1.11 0.16
CA ASN A 36 -2.07 -0.90 0.96
C ASN A 36 -3.14 -0.18 0.09
N PRO A 37 -4.41 -0.63 0.10
CA PRO A 37 -5.43 -0.04 -0.76
C PRO A 37 -5.65 1.46 -0.58
N PHE A 38 -5.42 2.00 0.63
CA PHE A 38 -5.54 3.44 0.88
C PHE A 38 -4.37 4.23 0.29
N ASP A 39 -3.19 3.62 0.27
CA ASP A 39 -2.00 4.25 -0.29
C ASP A 39 -2.10 4.35 -1.83
N GLU A 40 -2.79 3.41 -2.49
CA GLU A 40 -3.09 3.51 -3.93
C GLU A 40 -3.95 4.76 -4.24
N ILE A 41 -4.94 5.04 -3.40
CA ILE A 41 -5.79 6.24 -3.52
C ILE A 41 -4.96 7.51 -3.31
N ALA A 42 -4.08 7.50 -2.30
CA ALA A 42 -3.21 8.64 -2.00
C ALA A 42 -2.25 8.95 -3.17
N VAL A 43 -1.72 7.91 -3.82
CA VAL A 43 -0.88 8.05 -5.02
C VAL A 43 -1.68 8.60 -6.20
N GLU A 44 -2.87 8.09 -6.47
CA GLU A 44 -3.73 8.57 -7.55
C GLU A 44 -4.05 10.07 -7.39
N GLU A 45 -4.41 10.51 -6.19
CA GLU A 45 -4.72 11.91 -5.96
C GLU A 45 -3.49 12.82 -6.10
N ALA A 46 -2.33 12.39 -5.62
CA ALA A 46 -1.09 13.15 -5.83
C ALA A 46 -0.74 13.29 -7.32
N ILE A 47 -0.99 12.25 -8.12
CA ILE A 47 -0.84 12.31 -9.58
C ILE A 47 -1.85 13.28 -10.20
N ARG A 48 -3.12 13.27 -9.74
CA ARG A 48 -4.14 14.23 -10.21
C ARG A 48 -3.72 15.68 -9.95
N LEU A 49 -3.25 15.98 -8.74
CA LEU A 49 -2.73 17.31 -8.38
C LEU A 49 -1.54 17.74 -9.24
N LYS A 50 -0.64 16.81 -9.60
CA LYS A 50 0.46 17.06 -10.53
C LYS A 50 -0.02 17.36 -11.96
N LYS A 51 -1.10 16.74 -12.43
CA LYS A 51 -1.64 17.01 -13.79
C LYS A 51 -2.22 18.42 -13.91
N VAL A 52 -2.81 18.95 -12.83
CA VAL A 52 -3.39 20.31 -12.80
C VAL A 52 -2.31 21.38 -12.67
N SER A 53 -1.16 21.06 -12.06
CA SER A 53 -0.02 21.97 -11.91
C SER A 53 1.08 21.62 -12.92
N PRO A 54 1.18 22.27 -14.09
CA PRO A 54 2.24 21.98 -15.05
C PRO A 54 3.59 22.15 -14.36
N MET A 55 4.45 21.13 -14.49
CA MET A 55 5.81 21.16 -13.97
C MET A 55 6.55 22.31 -14.64
N ARG A 56 6.67 23.43 -13.93
CA ARG A 56 7.67 24.47 -14.18
C ARG A 56 8.88 24.18 -13.31
#